data_AF-A0A0K1PAP9-F1
#
_entry.id   AF-A0A0K1PAP9-F1
#
_cell.length_a   1.000
_cell.length_b   1.000
_cell.length_c   1.000
_cell.angle_alpha   90.00
_cell.angle_beta   90.00
_cell.angle_gamma   90.00
#
_symmetry.space_group_name_H-M   'P 1'
#
loop_
_entity.id
_entity.type
_entity.pdbx_description
1 polymer ?
#
loop_
_entity_poly.entity_id
_entity_poly.type
_entity_poly.pdbx_seq_one_letter_code
_entity_poly.pdbx_strand_id
1 'polypeptide(L)'
;MKAANPALEKASEKRKDGKPKPRVDGGDVRIRSTDQSGITFQGKNGVEDSVGTAKVPEGFPLDTFGGARVVTSAASGTPGNRKYMVIFELPKGAEIDKVAGFYEKELKEKGVRAERNDFELHGAKTVSLVGKTTDGTVATVHVAANGEDPMNATVTWTPKGE
;
A
#
# COMPACT_ATOMS: atom_id res chain seq x y z
N MET A 1 -17.51 29.76 -30.00
CA MET A 1 -16.78 28.51 -30.32
C MET A 1 -15.57 28.44 -29.40
N LYS A 2 -15.53 27.50 -28.46
CA LYS A 2 -14.42 27.37 -27.49
C LYS A 2 -13.20 26.78 -28.21
N ALA A 3 -12.10 27.51 -28.24
CA ALA A 3 -10.83 27.05 -28.77
C ALA A 3 -10.32 25.85 -27.95
N ALA A 4 -9.95 24.77 -28.64
CA ALA A 4 -9.37 23.58 -28.05
C ALA A 4 -8.02 23.92 -27.39
N ASN A 5 -7.79 23.34 -26.22
CA ASN A 5 -6.60 23.53 -25.41
C ASN A 5 -5.38 22.85 -26.08
N PRO A 6 -4.30 23.58 -26.44
CA PRO A 6 -3.15 23.04 -27.18
C PRO A 6 -2.28 22.03 -26.40
N ALA A 7 -2.68 21.65 -25.18
CA ALA A 7 -1.99 20.67 -24.35
C ALA A 7 -2.26 19.19 -24.74
N LEU A 8 -3.17 18.93 -25.68
CA LEU A 8 -3.58 17.55 -26.03
C LEU A 8 -2.89 16.96 -27.26
N GLU A 9 -1.99 17.69 -27.93
CA GLU A 9 -1.47 17.29 -29.25
C GLU A 9 0.04 17.02 -29.30
N LYS A 10 0.60 16.39 -28.25
CA LYS A 10 1.98 15.86 -28.31
C LYS A 10 2.00 14.34 -28.19
N ALA A 11 1.78 13.73 -29.36
CA ALA A 11 2.32 12.46 -29.86
C ALA A 11 2.67 11.39 -28.80
N SER A 12 1.83 10.35 -28.77
CA SER A 12 2.12 9.06 -28.16
C SER A 12 3.32 8.42 -28.88
N GLU A 13 4.51 8.48 -28.27
CA GLU A 13 5.62 7.64 -28.71
C GLU A 13 5.28 6.19 -28.36
N LYS A 14 5.09 5.36 -29.38
CA LYS A 14 4.88 3.91 -29.21
C LYS A 14 6.24 3.24 -29.03
N ARG A 15 6.32 2.27 -28.12
CA ARG A 15 7.44 1.32 -28.03
C ARG A 15 7.52 0.48 -29.31
N LYS A 16 8.65 -0.20 -29.56
CA LYS A 16 8.83 -1.12 -30.70
C LYS A 16 7.81 -2.27 -30.74
N ASP A 17 7.12 -2.54 -29.62
CA ASP A 17 6.05 -3.54 -29.45
C ASP A 17 4.64 -2.93 -29.60
N GLY A 18 4.51 -1.67 -29.99
CA GLY A 18 3.23 -0.98 -30.19
C GLY A 18 2.55 -0.47 -28.91
N LYS A 19 3.12 -0.71 -27.72
CA LYS A 19 2.54 -0.24 -26.45
C LYS A 19 2.88 1.24 -26.17
N PRO A 20 1.98 1.99 -25.50
CA PRO A 20 2.28 3.36 -25.10
C PRO A 20 3.49 3.39 -24.18
N LYS A 21 4.42 4.30 -24.46
CA LYS A 21 5.59 4.57 -23.63
C LYS A 21 5.13 5.40 -22.42
N PRO A 22 5.40 4.98 -21.17
CA PRO A 22 5.04 5.78 -20.01
C PRO A 22 5.81 7.10 -20.08
N ARG A 23 5.08 8.22 -20.07
CA ARG A 23 5.64 9.56 -20.09
C ARG A 23 5.94 9.96 -18.65
N VAL A 24 7.21 10.16 -18.34
CA VAL A 24 7.66 10.74 -17.08
C VAL A 24 8.00 12.19 -17.39
N ASP A 25 7.09 13.11 -17.09
CA ASP A 25 7.36 14.54 -17.26
C ASP A 25 8.27 15.00 -16.11
N GLY A 26 9.48 15.44 -16.45
CA GLY A 26 10.34 16.29 -15.61
C GLY A 26 10.96 15.65 -14.37
N GLY A 27 12.17 15.11 -14.53
CA GLY A 27 13.07 14.73 -13.43
C GLY A 27 13.64 13.33 -13.61
N ASP A 28 14.94 13.16 -13.35
CA ASP A 28 15.69 11.90 -13.50
C ASP A 28 15.12 10.76 -12.62
N VAL A 29 14.07 10.10 -13.11
CA VAL A 29 13.49 8.88 -12.53
C VAL A 29 13.78 7.72 -13.48
N ARG A 30 14.45 6.68 -12.99
CA ARG A 30 14.68 5.45 -13.74
C ARG A 30 13.72 4.37 -13.25
N ILE A 31 12.97 3.79 -14.17
CA ILE A 31 12.23 2.55 -13.89
C ILE A 31 13.26 1.44 -13.72
N ARG A 32 13.31 0.82 -12.54
CA ARG A 32 14.20 -0.31 -12.26
C ARG A 32 13.63 -1.63 -12.76
N SER A 33 12.33 -1.83 -12.59
CA SER A 33 11.63 -3.02 -13.05
C SER A 33 10.17 -2.71 -13.34
N THR A 34 9.64 -3.40 -14.34
CA THR A 34 8.20 -3.53 -14.59
C THR A 34 7.95 -5.00 -14.89
N ASP A 35 7.38 -5.72 -13.94
CA ASP A 35 6.98 -7.11 -14.14
C ASP A 35 5.49 -7.26 -13.79
N GLN A 36 4.98 -8.49 -13.90
CA GLN A 36 3.58 -8.78 -13.53
C GLN A 36 3.29 -8.54 -12.04
N SER A 37 4.33 -8.29 -11.24
CA SER A 37 4.27 -7.99 -9.82
C SER A 37 4.56 -6.52 -9.50
N GLY A 38 4.31 -5.58 -10.42
CA GLY A 38 4.27 -4.15 -10.12
C GLY A 38 5.38 -3.32 -10.77
N ILE A 39 5.51 -2.06 -10.32
CA ILE A 39 6.47 -1.10 -10.85
C ILE A 39 7.37 -0.61 -9.73
N THR A 40 8.68 -0.64 -9.96
CA THR A 40 9.67 -0.04 -9.05
C THR A 40 10.40 1.10 -9.74
N PHE A 41 10.46 2.25 -9.07
CA PHE A 41 11.10 3.47 -9.54
C PHE A 41 12.25 3.84 -8.60
N GLN A 42 13.35 4.30 -9.17
CA GLN A 42 14.44 4.90 -8.40
C GLN A 42 14.67 6.33 -8.87
N GLY A 43 14.53 7.28 -7.93
CA GLY A 43 14.93 8.67 -8.11
C GLY A 43 16.42 8.87 -7.87
N LYS A 44 16.99 9.94 -8.44
CA LYS A 44 18.42 10.31 -8.29
C LYS A 44 18.89 10.47 -6.82
N ASN A 45 17.96 10.71 -5.90
CA ASN A 45 18.24 10.95 -4.47
C ASN A 45 18.24 9.67 -3.62
N GLY A 46 18.23 8.48 -4.25
CA GLY A 46 18.12 7.20 -3.54
C GLY A 46 16.71 6.86 -3.07
N VAL A 47 15.72 7.69 -3.40
CA VAL A 47 14.30 7.40 -3.16
C VAL A 47 13.89 6.23 -4.04
N GLU A 48 13.37 5.19 -3.41
CA GLU A 48 12.87 3.99 -4.07
C GLU A 48 11.39 3.84 -3.74
N ASP A 49 10.58 3.95 -4.79
CA ASP A 49 9.14 3.76 -4.71
C ASP A 49 8.76 2.48 -5.44
N SER A 50 7.89 1.68 -4.82
CA SER A 50 7.30 0.50 -5.45
C SER A 50 5.79 0.57 -5.30
N VAL A 51 5.06 0.18 -6.35
CA VAL A 51 3.60 0.18 -6.35
C VAL A 51 3.07 -1.03 -7.09
N GLY A 52 2.01 -1.63 -6.55
CA GLY A 52 1.28 -2.71 -7.19
C GLY A 52 1.97 -4.06 -7.08
N THR A 53 2.79 -4.26 -6.03
CA THR A 53 3.55 -5.51 -5.87
C THR A 53 2.79 -6.58 -5.09
N ALA A 54 2.90 -7.84 -5.52
CA ALA A 54 2.27 -9.00 -4.87
C ALA A 54 3.19 -9.66 -3.82
N LYS A 55 4.05 -8.87 -3.18
CA LYS A 55 5.04 -9.29 -2.19
C LYS A 55 5.13 -8.23 -1.11
N VAL A 56 5.38 -8.63 0.14
CA VAL A 56 5.62 -7.68 1.22
C VAL A 56 6.85 -6.84 0.87
N PRO A 57 6.77 -5.50 0.92
CA PRO A 57 7.93 -4.65 0.67
C PRO A 57 9.03 -4.87 1.70
N GLU A 58 10.29 -4.78 1.28
CA GLU A 58 11.42 -4.89 2.19
C GLU A 58 11.36 -3.80 3.29
N GLY A 59 11.59 -4.23 4.54
CA GLY A 59 11.53 -3.37 5.73
C GLY A 59 10.12 -3.10 6.26
N PHE A 60 9.08 -3.73 5.69
CA PHE A 60 7.73 -3.65 6.26
C PHE A 60 7.72 -4.14 7.72
N PRO A 61 7.09 -3.41 8.66
CA PRO A 61 7.39 -3.58 10.08
C PRO A 61 6.52 -4.61 10.81
N LEU A 62 5.42 -5.07 10.21
CA LEU A 62 4.48 -6.02 10.83
C LEU A 62 4.56 -7.41 10.18
N ASP A 63 4.28 -8.45 10.94
CA ASP A 63 4.12 -9.78 10.39
C ASP A 63 2.81 -9.93 9.58
N THR A 64 2.77 -10.99 8.77
CA THR A 64 1.61 -11.34 7.96
C THR A 64 0.72 -12.34 8.71
N PHE A 65 -0.59 -12.11 8.72
CA PHE A 65 -1.54 -13.06 9.29
C PHE A 65 -1.41 -14.44 8.62
N GLY A 66 -1.45 -15.51 9.40
CA GLY A 66 -1.20 -16.87 8.90
C GLY A 66 -2.10 -17.24 7.72
N GLY A 67 -1.49 -17.60 6.59
CA GLY A 67 -2.21 -17.96 5.36
C GLY A 67 -2.73 -16.77 4.53
N ALA A 68 -2.48 -15.54 4.94
CA ALA A 68 -2.82 -14.37 4.14
C ALA A 68 -1.85 -14.19 2.96
N ARG A 69 -2.38 -13.70 1.84
CA ARG A 69 -1.65 -13.49 0.59
C ARG A 69 -1.59 -12.00 0.28
N VAL A 70 -0.40 -11.49 -0.06
CA VAL A 70 -0.28 -10.10 -0.54
C VAL A 70 -0.92 -9.99 -1.91
N VAL A 71 -1.93 -9.12 -2.03
CA VAL A 71 -2.57 -8.78 -3.32
C VAL A 71 -1.90 -7.57 -3.93
N THR A 72 -1.59 -6.59 -3.09
CA THR A 72 -1.01 -5.33 -3.52
C THR A 72 -0.21 -4.75 -2.38
N SER A 73 0.93 -4.16 -2.71
CA SER A 73 1.65 -3.30 -1.79
C SER A 73 2.26 -2.12 -2.50
N ALA A 74 2.54 -1.11 -1.70
CA ALA A 74 3.31 0.04 -2.08
C ALA A 74 4.29 0.39 -0.95
N ALA A 75 5.44 0.92 -1.35
CA ALA A 75 6.40 1.53 -0.46
C ALA A 75 6.89 2.82 -1.11
N SER A 76 7.03 3.88 -0.32
CA SER A 76 7.57 5.15 -0.81
C SER A 76 8.43 5.89 0.20
N GLY A 77 9.40 6.66 -0.28
CA GLY A 77 10.31 7.45 0.55
C GLY A 77 11.75 6.93 0.59
N THR A 78 12.54 7.43 1.53
CA THR A 78 13.97 7.08 1.68
C THR A 78 14.16 5.84 2.56
N PRO A 79 15.27 5.10 2.39
CA PRO A 79 15.66 4.06 3.33
C PRO A 79 15.70 4.61 4.77
N GLY A 80 14.94 3.99 5.68
CA GLY A 80 14.81 4.43 7.07
C GLY A 80 13.62 5.35 7.37
N ASN A 81 13.02 5.99 6.37
CA ASN A 81 11.80 6.81 6.50
C ASN A 81 10.76 6.46 5.42
N ARG A 82 10.51 5.17 5.26
CA ARG A 82 9.66 4.63 4.19
C ARG A 82 8.22 4.47 4.70
N LYS A 83 7.27 5.03 3.94
CA LYS A 83 5.85 4.75 4.10
C LYS A 83 5.51 3.43 3.41
N TYR A 84 4.68 2.62 4.04
CA TYR A 84 4.22 1.35 3.51
C TYR A 84 2.69 1.30 3.43
N MET A 85 2.20 0.58 2.43
CA MET A 85 0.83 0.11 2.32
C MET A 85 0.87 -1.33 1.83
N VAL A 86 0.17 -2.23 2.51
CA VAL A 86 0.04 -3.64 2.09
C VAL A 86 -1.42 -4.05 2.22
N ILE A 87 -1.97 -4.62 1.17
CA ILE A 87 -3.30 -5.20 1.12
C ILE A 87 -3.13 -6.71 1.05
N PHE A 88 -3.63 -7.37 2.07
CA PHE A 88 -3.67 -8.82 2.19
C PHE A 88 -5.06 -9.34 1.89
N GLU A 89 -5.13 -10.36 1.05
CA GLU A 89 -6.26 -11.27 0.96
C GLU A 89 -6.12 -12.31 2.06
N LEU A 90 -7.15 -12.43 2.89
CA LEU A 90 -7.15 -13.31 4.05
C LEU A 90 -7.63 -14.71 3.66
N PRO A 91 -7.17 -15.75 4.36
CA PRO A 91 -7.59 -17.11 4.04
C PRO A 91 -9.10 -17.27 4.24
N LYS A 92 -9.71 -18.13 3.42
CA LYS A 92 -11.13 -18.44 3.53
C LYS A 92 -11.47 -18.91 4.94
N GLY A 93 -12.57 -18.38 5.50
CA GLY A 93 -12.99 -18.68 6.87
C GLY A 93 -12.21 -17.94 7.96
N ALA A 94 -11.34 -16.98 7.61
CA ALA A 94 -10.75 -16.07 8.58
C ALA A 94 -11.86 -15.27 9.29
N GLU A 95 -11.75 -15.16 10.61
CA GLU A 95 -12.68 -14.37 11.41
C GLU A 95 -12.11 -12.97 11.63
N ILE A 96 -12.92 -11.94 11.37
CA ILE A 96 -12.50 -10.55 11.45
C ILE A 96 -11.91 -10.18 12.82
N ASP A 97 -12.48 -10.70 13.91
CA ASP A 97 -12.03 -10.42 15.27
C ASP A 97 -10.69 -11.11 15.59
N LYS A 98 -10.42 -12.29 15.03
CA LYS A 98 -9.13 -12.97 15.15
C LYS A 98 -8.03 -12.23 14.39
N VAL A 99 -8.35 -11.75 13.19
CA VAL A 99 -7.39 -11.00 12.36
C VAL A 99 -7.10 -9.63 13.00
N ALA A 100 -8.13 -8.94 13.48
CA ALA A 100 -7.95 -7.69 14.23
C ALA A 100 -7.10 -7.91 15.48
N GLY A 101 -7.39 -8.94 16.28
CA GLY A 101 -6.60 -9.26 17.49
C GLY A 101 -5.15 -9.61 17.20
N PHE A 102 -4.86 -10.29 16.08
CA PHE A 102 -3.50 -10.52 15.61
C PHE A 102 -2.77 -9.20 15.35
N TYR A 103 -3.36 -8.31 14.54
CA TYR A 103 -2.71 -7.03 14.20
C TYR A 103 -2.64 -6.07 15.39
N GLU A 104 -3.60 -6.11 16.32
CA GLU A 104 -3.54 -5.33 17.55
C GLU A 104 -2.32 -5.74 18.40
N LYS A 105 -2.05 -7.05 18.48
CA LYS A 105 -0.85 -7.58 19.14
C LYS A 105 0.43 -7.13 18.41
N GLU A 106 0.49 -7.28 17.09
CA GLU A 106 1.64 -6.85 16.28
C GLU A 106 1.94 -5.36 16.49
N LEU A 107 0.91 -4.50 16.39
CA LEU A 107 1.02 -3.06 16.61
C LEU A 107 1.57 -2.76 18.00
N LYS A 108 1.05 -3.44 19.03
CA LYS A 108 1.51 -3.27 20.41
C LYS A 108 2.99 -3.66 20.58
N GLU A 109 3.44 -4.74 19.95
CA GLU A 109 4.84 -5.16 19.96
C GLU A 109 5.77 -4.16 19.27
N LYS A 110 5.27 -3.39 18.29
CA LYS A 110 5.99 -2.26 17.69
C LYS A 110 5.83 -0.94 18.46
N GLY A 111 5.27 -0.98 19.67
CA GLY A 111 5.08 0.22 20.51
C GLY A 111 3.94 1.13 20.06
N VAL A 112 3.06 0.66 19.17
CA VAL A 112 1.85 1.38 18.76
C VAL A 112 0.71 1.01 19.72
N ARG A 113 0.14 2.01 20.40
CA ARG A 113 -1.13 1.85 21.10
C ARG A 113 -2.25 2.16 20.14
N ALA A 114 -2.85 1.12 19.57
CA ALA A 114 -3.93 1.25 18.62
C ALA A 114 -5.28 1.45 19.34
N GLU A 115 -6.06 2.39 18.85
CA GLU A 115 -7.48 2.51 19.13
C GLU A 115 -8.25 1.63 18.15
N ARG A 116 -9.11 0.77 18.68
CA ARG A 116 -9.97 -0.11 17.90
C ARG A 116 -11.33 0.54 17.68
N ASN A 117 -11.75 0.57 16.42
CA ASN A 117 -13.04 1.06 15.98
C ASN A 117 -13.74 -0.02 15.14
N ASP A 118 -14.86 -0.51 15.64
CA ASP A 118 -15.72 -1.47 14.94
C ASP A 118 -16.91 -0.71 14.32
N PHE A 119 -17.09 -0.85 13.01
CA PHE A 119 -18.20 -0.20 12.30
C PHE A 119 -18.64 -1.02 11.08
N GLU A 120 -19.82 -0.72 10.58
CA GLU A 120 -20.34 -1.30 9.35
C GLU A 120 -20.25 -0.27 8.22
N LEU A 121 -19.67 -0.68 7.09
CA LEU A 121 -19.54 0.17 5.90
C LEU A 121 -20.15 -0.56 4.71
N HIS A 122 -21.21 -0.01 4.13
CA HIS A 122 -21.90 -0.63 2.98
C HIS A 122 -22.32 -2.10 3.20
N GLY A 123 -22.77 -2.45 4.41
CA GLY A 123 -23.15 -3.83 4.77
C GLY A 123 -21.96 -4.75 5.11
N ALA A 124 -20.73 -4.24 5.09
CA ALA A 124 -19.52 -4.96 5.45
C ALA A 124 -19.08 -4.63 6.88
N LYS A 125 -18.93 -5.63 7.74
CA LYS A 125 -18.29 -5.43 9.05
C LYS A 125 -16.83 -5.05 8.82
N THR A 126 -16.41 -3.94 9.41
CA THR A 126 -15.06 -3.41 9.32
C THR A 126 -14.51 -3.17 10.72
N VAL A 127 -13.26 -3.59 10.94
CA VAL A 127 -12.50 -3.26 12.14
C VAL A 127 -11.31 -2.41 11.73
N SER A 128 -11.20 -1.23 12.33
CA SER A 128 -10.10 -0.30 12.13
C SER A 128 -9.27 -0.19 13.40
N LEU A 129 -7.98 -0.44 13.29
CA LEU A 129 -6.98 -0.20 14.32
C LEU A 129 -6.16 1.00 13.88
N VAL A 130 -6.17 2.08 14.66
CA VAL A 130 -5.40 3.28 14.36
C VAL A 130 -4.57 3.64 15.57
N GLY A 131 -3.27 3.77 15.40
CA GLY A 131 -2.39 4.10 16.50
C GLY A 131 -1.20 4.91 16.07
N LYS A 132 -0.55 5.48 17.08
CA LYS A 132 0.67 6.25 16.93
C LYS A 132 1.69 5.80 17.97
N THR A 133 2.95 5.65 17.57
CA THR A 133 4.08 5.49 18.49
C THR A 133 4.41 6.82 19.16
N THR A 134 5.22 6.80 20.22
CA THR A 134 5.77 8.02 20.84
C THR A 134 6.68 8.80 19.89
N ASP A 135 7.38 8.10 18.99
CA ASP A 135 8.29 8.72 18.02
C ASP A 135 7.56 9.44 16.88
N GLY A 136 6.25 9.30 16.76
CA GLY A 136 5.44 10.01 15.78
C GLY A 136 4.95 9.16 14.60
N THR A 137 5.39 7.91 14.49
CA THR A 137 4.94 6.95 13.49
C THR A 137 3.46 6.62 13.65
N VAL A 138 2.71 6.68 12.55
CA VAL A 138 1.29 6.34 12.48
C VAL A 138 1.12 4.99 11.79
N ALA A 139 0.36 4.10 12.40
CA ALA A 139 0.00 2.82 11.82
C ALA A 139 -1.52 2.68 11.76
N THR A 140 -2.03 2.19 10.63
CA THR A 140 -3.44 1.84 10.47
C THR A 140 -3.60 0.43 9.96
N VAL A 141 -4.59 -0.29 10.47
CA VAL A 141 -5.01 -1.60 9.96
C VAL A 141 -6.52 -1.56 9.79
N HIS A 142 -6.99 -1.86 8.59
CA HIS A 142 -8.41 -2.00 8.29
C HIS A 142 -8.67 -3.44 7.85
N VAL A 143 -9.48 -4.16 8.61
CA VAL A 143 -9.96 -5.51 8.25
C VAL A 143 -11.42 -5.37 7.84
N ALA A 144 -11.76 -5.75 6.62
CA ALA A 144 -13.10 -5.57 6.07
C ALA A 144 -13.65 -6.88 5.50
N ALA A 145 -14.77 -7.35 6.07
CA ALA A 145 -15.53 -8.51 5.61
C ALA A 145 -16.67 -8.04 4.71
N ASN A 146 -16.44 -8.01 3.39
CA ASN A 146 -17.34 -7.45 2.39
C ASN A 146 -18.57 -8.31 2.05
N GLY A 147 -19.01 -9.19 2.96
CA GLY A 147 -20.12 -10.12 2.72
C GLY A 147 -19.82 -11.26 1.74
N GLU A 148 -18.76 -11.13 0.94
CA GLU A 148 -18.21 -12.16 0.06
C GLU A 148 -16.74 -12.44 0.42
N ASP A 149 -16.37 -13.73 0.42
CA ASP A 149 -14.96 -14.13 0.45
C ASP A 149 -14.26 -13.66 -0.84
N PRO A 150 -13.01 -13.17 -0.77
CA PRO A 150 -12.15 -13.14 0.41
C PRO A 150 -12.21 -11.80 1.19
N MET A 151 -12.11 -11.91 2.51
CA MET A 151 -11.89 -10.77 3.41
C MET A 151 -10.51 -10.15 3.14
N ASN A 152 -10.39 -8.82 3.29
CA ASN A 152 -9.12 -8.13 3.11
C ASN A 152 -8.64 -7.44 4.39
N ALA A 153 -7.33 -7.40 4.58
CA ALA A 153 -6.67 -6.53 5.56
C ALA A 153 -5.78 -5.53 4.82
N THR A 154 -6.04 -4.25 5.01
CA THR A 154 -5.18 -3.16 4.54
C THR A 154 -4.38 -2.62 5.70
N VAL A 155 -3.06 -2.71 5.60
CA VAL A 155 -2.12 -2.20 6.60
C VAL A 155 -1.37 -1.01 6.01
N THR A 156 -1.33 0.10 6.74
CA THR A 156 -0.46 1.23 6.41
C THR A 156 0.48 1.53 7.57
N TRP A 157 1.71 1.89 7.22
CA TRP A 157 2.72 2.33 8.18
C TRP A 157 3.36 3.60 7.64
N THR A 158 3.20 4.69 8.39
CA THR A 158 3.74 6.00 8.02
C THR A 158 4.68 6.44 9.13
N PRO A 159 6.00 6.31 8.96
CA PRO A 159 6.96 6.81 9.93
C PRO A 159 6.78 8.32 10.13
N LYS A 160 7.31 8.84 11.25
CA LYS A 160 7.29 10.28 11.51
C LYS A 160 7.90 11.03 10.31
N GLY A 161 7.14 11.97 9.75
CA GLY A 161 7.66 12.88 8.73
C GLY A 161 8.82 13.72 9.31
N GLU A 162 9.87 13.91 8.50
CA GLU A 162 10.90 14.92 8.76
C GLU A 162 10.29 16.33 8.77
#